data_AF-A0A3M1ZR34-F1
#
_entry.id   AF-A0A3M1ZR34-F1
#
_cell.length_a   1.000
_cell.length_b   1.000
_cell.length_c   1.000
_cell.angle_alpha   90.00
_cell.angle_beta   90.00
_cell.angle_gamma   90.00
#
_symmetry.space_group_name_H-M   'P 1'
#
loop_
_entity.id
_entity.type
_entity.pdbx_description
1 polymer ?
#
loop_
_entity_poly.entity_id
_entity_poly.type
_entity_poly.pdbx_seq_one_letter_code
_entity_poly.pdbx_strand_id
1 'polypeptide(L)'
;MRFRRFLSALFVLSLAACSGGGGSPGAPPAEGGASRASRFADCEALRAYLAQAAATQSTLWERYGAVLETVSGSGPVPAGTPASDAAEGAADAGGAAAPEREYSNTNVQEEGVDEPDFVKTDGERLYVVTGGTFLVFDVWPPEGTEEVARVDLEGHPVALLVHGSTVLVLSQVWESAAAETVDRPWWGPRLRAAVFDVTDPAAPRVVREVEFEGAYVDARLVEGRAHLVIQTWIPAVGGGVPAPPGLLDAGGAGAEAQPGLDSWDGEDLLPQYRDTWFGPDGEVTAERAVCPCENVFQPPVPNGTGFVTIATLDLEDPEADLAAVSLLTNSGVVYGSQASLYLATPNDGYW
;
A
#
# COMPACT_ATOMS: atom_id res chain seq x y z
N MET A 1 -18.34 59.18 -43.96
CA MET A 1 -19.77 59.37 -44.34
C MET A 1 -20.22 58.22 -45.24
N ARG A 2 -21.37 57.61 -44.89
CA ARG A 2 -22.29 56.76 -45.69
C ARG A 2 -21.75 55.39 -46.18
N PHE A 3 -22.13 54.26 -45.56
CA PHE A 3 -23.39 53.46 -45.58
C PHE A 3 -23.61 52.55 -46.82
N ARG A 4 -23.70 51.23 -46.52
CA ARG A 4 -24.55 50.15 -47.10
C ARG A 4 -24.29 49.69 -48.55
N ARG A 5 -24.57 48.45 -48.98
CA ARG A 5 -24.83 47.08 -48.45
C ARG A 5 -25.20 46.22 -49.70
N PHE A 6 -25.01 44.89 -49.60
CA PHE A 6 -25.67 43.78 -50.35
C PHE A 6 -25.30 43.49 -51.82
N LEU A 7 -24.87 42.24 -52.08
CA LEU A 7 -25.57 41.14 -52.77
C LEU A 7 -24.57 39.96 -52.86
N SER A 8 -24.73 38.86 -52.12
CA SER A 8 -25.58 37.69 -52.41
C SER A 8 -25.33 37.05 -53.79
N ALA A 9 -24.56 35.98 -53.83
CA ALA A 9 -24.60 34.97 -54.90
C ALA A 9 -24.66 33.58 -54.25
N LEU A 10 -25.87 33.04 -54.23
CA LEU A 10 -26.18 31.63 -53.98
C LEU A 10 -25.58 30.78 -55.11
N PHE A 11 -24.87 29.71 -54.76
CA PHE A 11 -24.68 28.56 -55.65
C PHE A 11 -25.31 27.35 -54.97
N VAL A 12 -26.38 26.84 -55.57
CA VAL A 12 -27.03 25.57 -55.22
C VAL A 12 -26.41 24.50 -56.10
N LEU A 13 -25.91 23.41 -55.53
CA LEU A 13 -25.79 22.14 -56.24
C LEU A 13 -25.84 20.93 -55.27
N SER A 14 -27.00 20.27 -55.30
CA SER A 14 -27.24 18.82 -55.34
C SER A 14 -26.58 17.88 -54.32
N LEU A 15 -27.44 17.25 -53.51
CA LEU A 15 -27.21 15.97 -52.85
C LEU A 15 -26.86 14.86 -53.85
N ALA A 16 -25.81 14.09 -53.55
CA ALA A 16 -25.69 12.70 -53.95
C ALA A 16 -25.08 11.91 -52.79
N ALA A 17 -25.90 11.08 -52.16
CA ALA A 17 -25.45 10.04 -51.25
C ALA A 17 -24.73 8.95 -52.07
N CYS A 18 -23.54 8.56 -51.64
CA CYS A 18 -22.93 7.27 -51.96
C CYS A 18 -22.19 6.79 -50.72
N SER A 19 -22.63 5.63 -50.21
CA SER A 19 -21.96 4.89 -49.15
C SER A 19 -20.67 4.27 -49.68
N GLY A 20 -19.59 4.35 -48.92
CA GLY A 20 -18.33 3.70 -49.27
C GLY A 20 -17.31 3.92 -48.17
N GLY A 21 -16.96 2.84 -47.46
CA GLY A 21 -16.14 2.87 -46.26
C GLY A 21 -14.74 3.46 -46.49
N GLY A 22 -14.28 4.18 -45.47
CA GLY A 22 -12.92 4.65 -45.32
C GLY A 22 -12.80 5.19 -43.90
N GLY A 23 -12.27 4.37 -43.00
CA GLY A 23 -12.02 4.79 -41.63
C GLY A 23 -11.11 6.01 -41.63
N SER A 24 -11.57 7.11 -41.03
CA SER A 24 -10.65 8.15 -40.59
C SER A 24 -9.63 7.48 -39.66
N PRO A 25 -8.32 7.70 -39.85
CA PRO A 25 -7.38 7.42 -38.78
C PRO A 25 -7.86 8.24 -37.60
N GLY A 26 -8.24 7.56 -36.51
CA GLY A 26 -8.57 8.24 -35.27
C GLY A 26 -7.43 9.20 -34.98
N ALA A 27 -7.76 10.48 -34.79
CA ALA A 27 -6.80 11.39 -34.19
C ALA A 27 -6.26 10.69 -32.95
N PRO A 28 -4.92 10.67 -32.73
CA PRO A 28 -4.39 10.15 -31.48
C PRO A 28 -5.15 10.84 -30.35
N PRO A 29 -5.54 10.12 -29.27
CA PRO A 29 -6.12 10.79 -28.11
C PRO A 29 -5.18 11.94 -27.77
N ALA A 30 -5.75 13.15 -27.66
CA ALA A 30 -4.99 14.31 -27.26
C ALA A 30 -4.17 13.90 -26.03
N GLU A 31 -2.86 14.15 -26.05
CA GLU A 31 -2.02 13.94 -24.89
C GLU A 31 -2.67 14.70 -23.73
N GLY A 32 -3.39 13.96 -22.88
CA GLY A 32 -3.90 14.49 -21.63
C GLY A 32 -2.66 14.82 -20.84
N GLY A 33 -2.37 16.13 -20.71
CA GLY A 33 -1.27 16.60 -19.88
C GLY A 33 -1.38 15.90 -18.53
N ALA A 34 -0.30 15.26 -18.09
CA ALA A 34 -0.25 14.50 -16.85
C ALA A 34 -0.94 15.31 -15.74
N SER A 35 -2.13 14.88 -15.36
CA SER A 35 -2.91 15.52 -14.31
C SER A 35 -2.22 15.18 -13.00
N ARG A 36 -1.40 16.10 -12.51
CA ARG A 36 -0.65 15.94 -11.27
C ARG A 36 -1.63 15.90 -10.10
N ALA A 37 -1.44 14.98 -9.17
CA ALA A 37 -2.17 14.97 -7.91
C ALA A 37 -2.02 16.33 -7.21
N SER A 38 -3.12 16.86 -6.69
CA SER A 38 -3.15 18.12 -5.94
C SER A 38 -3.15 17.84 -4.43
N ARG A 39 -2.75 18.83 -3.63
CA ARG A 39 -2.83 18.76 -2.18
C ARG A 39 -4.04 19.52 -1.66
N PHE A 40 -4.53 19.14 -0.48
CA PHE A 40 -5.53 19.93 0.24
C PHE A 40 -4.89 21.19 0.84
N ALA A 41 -5.70 22.25 0.99
CA ALA A 41 -5.24 23.49 1.62
C ALA A 41 -5.13 23.34 3.15
N ASP A 42 -6.04 22.59 3.75
CA ASP A 42 -6.18 22.39 5.18
C ASP A 42 -7.11 21.20 5.47
N CYS A 43 -7.34 20.91 6.75
CA CYS A 43 -8.21 19.81 7.19
C CYS A 43 -9.70 20.09 6.91
N GLU A 44 -10.13 21.36 6.80
CA GLU A 44 -11.52 21.70 6.47
C GLU A 44 -11.84 21.30 5.02
N ALA A 45 -10.93 21.61 4.10
CA ALA A 45 -11.02 21.20 2.70
C ALA A 45 -11.02 19.68 2.53
N LEU A 46 -10.16 18.97 3.27
CA LEU A 46 -10.13 17.50 3.27
C LEU A 46 -11.46 16.92 3.79
N ARG A 47 -11.97 17.41 4.93
CA ARG A 47 -13.25 16.95 5.50
C ARG A 47 -14.42 17.19 4.55
N ALA A 48 -14.49 18.38 3.93
CA ALA A 48 -15.54 18.69 2.97
C ALA A 48 -15.49 17.75 1.76
N TYR A 49 -14.29 17.43 1.27
CA TYR A 49 -14.11 16.45 0.20
C TYR A 49 -14.60 15.06 0.62
N LEU A 50 -14.17 14.56 1.79
CA LEU A 50 -14.58 13.25 2.30
C LEU A 50 -16.10 13.15 2.48
N ALA A 51 -16.75 14.21 2.98
CA ALA A 51 -18.20 14.27 3.11
C ALA A 51 -18.91 14.19 1.76
N GLN A 52 -18.39 14.90 0.74
CA GLN A 52 -18.93 14.85 -0.62
C GLN A 52 -18.72 13.48 -1.27
N ALA A 53 -17.54 12.88 -1.07
CA ALA A 53 -17.20 11.56 -1.56
C ALA A 53 -18.14 10.51 -0.95
N ALA A 54 -18.34 10.53 0.37
CA ALA A 54 -19.26 9.65 1.09
C ALA A 54 -20.70 9.78 0.57
N ALA A 55 -21.21 11.01 0.45
CA ALA A 55 -22.57 11.25 -0.06
C ALA A 55 -22.73 10.73 -1.50
N THR A 56 -21.72 10.95 -2.35
CA THR A 56 -21.72 10.45 -3.73
C THR A 56 -21.74 8.92 -3.74
N GLN A 57 -20.88 8.28 -2.96
CA GLN A 57 -20.84 6.82 -2.82
C GLN A 57 -22.18 6.27 -2.34
N SER A 58 -22.81 6.87 -1.32
CA SER A 58 -24.14 6.47 -0.86
C SER A 58 -25.20 6.59 -1.96
N THR A 59 -25.23 7.70 -2.71
CA THR A 59 -26.21 7.87 -3.80
C THR A 59 -26.00 6.88 -4.94
N LEU A 60 -24.75 6.55 -5.28
CA LEU A 60 -24.43 5.55 -6.30
C LEU A 60 -24.81 4.15 -5.81
N TRP A 61 -24.54 3.82 -4.55
CA TRP A 61 -24.95 2.57 -3.94
C TRP A 61 -26.48 2.41 -3.92
N GLU A 62 -27.22 3.44 -3.53
CA GLU A 62 -28.70 3.42 -3.60
C GLU A 62 -29.21 3.23 -5.04
N ARG A 63 -28.53 3.82 -6.03
CA ARG A 63 -28.94 3.81 -7.43
C ARG A 63 -28.54 2.52 -8.17
N TYR A 64 -27.40 1.93 -7.86
CA TYR A 64 -26.78 0.82 -8.60
C TYR A 64 -26.52 -0.43 -7.75
N GLY A 65 -26.43 -0.31 -6.42
CA GLY A 65 -26.24 -1.45 -5.50
C GLY A 65 -27.39 -2.46 -5.59
N ALA A 66 -28.62 -1.99 -5.86
CA ALA A 66 -29.79 -2.84 -6.13
C ALA A 66 -29.63 -3.72 -7.39
N VAL A 67 -28.76 -3.33 -8.35
CA VAL A 67 -28.47 -4.10 -9.57
C VAL A 67 -27.37 -5.14 -9.32
N LEU A 68 -26.44 -4.90 -8.39
CA LEU A 68 -25.36 -5.82 -8.06
C LEU A 68 -25.83 -7.02 -7.21
N GLU A 69 -26.75 -6.82 -6.27
CA GLU A 69 -27.39 -7.94 -5.55
C GLU A 69 -28.17 -8.88 -6.49
N THR A 70 -28.73 -8.36 -7.59
CA THR A 70 -29.49 -9.17 -8.56
C THR A 70 -28.61 -9.89 -9.58
N VAL A 71 -27.36 -9.48 -9.79
CA VAL A 71 -26.42 -10.10 -10.75
C VAL A 71 -25.42 -11.05 -10.07
N SER A 72 -25.06 -10.84 -8.81
CA SER A 72 -24.22 -11.79 -8.04
C SER A 72 -24.98 -13.04 -7.57
N GLY A 73 -26.31 -13.04 -7.67
CA GLY A 73 -27.14 -14.21 -7.42
C GLY A 73 -27.27 -15.10 -8.66
N SER A 74 -26.44 -16.15 -8.74
CA SER A 74 -26.57 -17.33 -9.62
C SER A 74 -25.82 -17.31 -10.96
N GLY A 75 -24.56 -17.72 -10.92
CA GLY A 75 -23.85 -18.29 -12.08
C GLY A 75 -22.71 -19.19 -11.61
N PRO A 76 -22.62 -20.46 -12.05
CA PRO A 76 -21.53 -21.34 -11.65
C PRO A 76 -20.20 -20.80 -12.20
N VAL A 77 -19.22 -20.61 -11.32
CA VAL A 77 -17.85 -20.30 -11.69
C VAL A 77 -17.25 -21.55 -12.35
N PRO A 78 -16.79 -21.50 -13.62
CA PRO A 78 -16.12 -22.65 -14.22
C PRO A 78 -14.77 -22.86 -13.52
N ALA A 79 -14.59 -24.01 -12.88
CA ALA A 79 -13.28 -24.45 -12.43
C ALA A 79 -12.44 -24.81 -13.67
N GLY A 80 -11.34 -24.09 -13.89
CA GLY A 80 -10.38 -24.47 -14.93
C GLY A 80 -9.33 -23.41 -15.18
N THR A 81 -8.17 -23.56 -14.53
CA THR A 81 -6.91 -23.02 -15.07
C THR A 81 -5.93 -24.19 -15.18
N PRO A 82 -5.33 -24.46 -16.36
CA PRO A 82 -4.31 -25.48 -16.49
C PRO A 82 -3.03 -25.05 -15.78
N ALA A 83 -2.35 -26.02 -15.18
CA ALA A 83 -1.00 -25.88 -14.67
C ALA A 83 -0.04 -25.50 -15.82
N SER A 84 0.80 -24.49 -15.61
CA SER A 84 1.93 -24.21 -16.50
C SER A 84 3.13 -25.04 -16.05
N ASP A 85 3.59 -25.93 -16.92
CA ASP A 85 4.83 -26.67 -16.76
C ASP A 85 6.02 -25.71 -16.67
N ALA A 86 6.81 -25.84 -15.61
CA ALA A 86 8.11 -25.21 -15.49
C ALA A 86 9.10 -25.92 -16.42
N ALA A 87 9.72 -25.17 -17.34
CA ALA A 87 10.78 -25.67 -18.20
C ALA A 87 12.13 -25.67 -17.45
N GLU A 88 12.77 -26.83 -17.37
CA GLU A 88 14.14 -26.99 -16.88
C GLU A 88 15.14 -26.37 -17.88
N GLY A 89 15.87 -25.35 -17.42
CA GLY A 89 17.02 -24.78 -18.12
C GLY A 89 18.33 -25.37 -17.58
N ALA A 90 19.08 -26.05 -18.45
CA ALA A 90 20.38 -26.64 -18.13
C ALA A 90 21.46 -25.55 -17.88
N ALA A 91 22.26 -25.75 -16.84
CA ALA A 91 23.44 -24.93 -16.56
C ALA A 91 24.63 -25.35 -17.43
N ASP A 92 25.31 -24.37 -18.03
CA ASP A 92 26.64 -24.52 -18.65
C ASP A 92 27.71 -23.97 -17.69
N ALA A 93 28.84 -24.67 -17.63
CA ALA A 93 29.92 -24.43 -16.67
C ALA A 93 31.10 -23.73 -17.32
N GLY A 94 31.61 -22.65 -16.70
CA GLY A 94 32.83 -21.99 -17.17
C GLY A 94 33.54 -21.15 -16.11
N GLY A 95 34.67 -21.68 -15.61
CA GLY A 95 35.91 -20.90 -15.39
C GLY A 95 36.07 -20.14 -14.07
N ALA A 96 36.77 -20.76 -13.12
CA ALA A 96 37.12 -20.21 -11.81
C ALA A 96 38.08 -18.99 -11.85
N ALA A 97 37.72 -17.97 -11.08
CA ALA A 97 38.62 -17.08 -10.35
C ALA A 97 38.28 -17.21 -8.84
N ALA A 98 39.22 -16.89 -7.95
CA ALA A 98 39.08 -17.14 -6.51
C ALA A 98 37.80 -16.50 -5.92
N PRO A 99 36.99 -17.23 -5.10
CA PRO A 99 35.64 -16.80 -4.79
C PRO A 99 35.65 -15.68 -3.75
N GLU A 100 35.07 -14.55 -4.12
CA GLU A 100 34.31 -13.75 -3.16
C GLU A 100 33.10 -14.58 -2.73
N ARG A 101 32.59 -14.39 -1.51
CA ARG A 101 31.50 -15.22 -0.98
C ARG A 101 30.22 -14.94 -1.78
N GLU A 102 29.78 -15.92 -2.56
CA GLU A 102 28.59 -15.81 -3.40
C GLU A 102 27.38 -16.40 -2.67
N TYR A 103 26.31 -15.62 -2.53
CA TYR A 103 25.00 -16.06 -2.04
C TYR A 103 23.91 -15.63 -3.02
N SER A 104 22.80 -16.36 -3.07
CA SER A 104 21.66 -15.99 -3.92
C SER A 104 20.77 -15.00 -3.20
N ASN A 105 20.53 -13.85 -3.82
CA ASN A 105 19.40 -13.00 -3.47
C ASN A 105 18.10 -13.57 -4.07
N THR A 106 16.95 -13.09 -3.59
CA THR A 106 15.68 -13.30 -4.29
C THR A 106 15.71 -12.51 -5.61
N ASN A 107 15.00 -12.99 -6.63
CA ASN A 107 14.93 -12.29 -7.91
C ASN A 107 14.15 -10.97 -7.74
N VAL A 108 14.86 -9.85 -7.77
CA VAL A 108 14.27 -8.49 -7.66
C VAL A 108 13.72 -8.01 -9.01
N GLN A 109 12.67 -7.18 -8.98
CA GLN A 109 12.13 -6.55 -10.19
C GLN A 109 13.10 -5.51 -10.76
N GLU A 110 13.79 -4.76 -9.90
CA GLU A 110 14.69 -3.66 -10.27
C GLU A 110 16.00 -3.76 -9.50
N GLU A 111 17.12 -3.54 -10.19
CA GLU A 111 18.45 -3.55 -9.57
C GLU A 111 18.54 -2.44 -8.50
N GLY A 112 19.05 -2.78 -7.32
CA GLY A 112 19.19 -1.85 -6.19
C GLY A 112 17.87 -1.50 -5.48
N VAL A 113 16.78 -2.18 -5.80
CA VAL A 113 15.51 -2.09 -5.07
C VAL A 113 15.19 -3.47 -4.51
N ASP A 114 15.24 -3.60 -3.19
CA ASP A 114 14.92 -4.86 -2.52
C ASP A 114 13.42 -4.95 -2.21
N GLU A 115 12.86 -6.15 -2.41
CA GLU A 115 11.45 -6.48 -2.20
C GLU A 115 11.27 -7.32 -0.92
N PRO A 116 10.26 -7.05 -0.10
CA PRO A 116 10.01 -7.81 1.12
C PRO A 116 9.73 -9.29 0.82
N ASP A 117 10.23 -10.19 1.66
CA ASP A 117 9.97 -11.63 1.58
C ASP A 117 9.84 -12.23 2.99
N PHE A 118 9.45 -13.49 3.14
CA PHE A 118 9.43 -14.21 4.42
C PHE A 118 10.80 -14.77 4.81
N VAL A 119 11.73 -14.85 3.85
CA VAL A 119 13.07 -15.40 4.03
C VAL A 119 14.08 -14.47 3.34
N LYS A 120 15.09 -14.01 4.07
CA LYS A 120 16.22 -13.23 3.52
C LYS A 120 17.55 -13.75 4.05
N THR A 121 18.63 -13.44 3.34
CA THR A 121 19.99 -13.80 3.75
C THR A 121 20.96 -12.70 3.38
N ASP A 122 22.02 -12.55 4.18
CA ASP A 122 23.18 -11.70 3.91
C ASP A 122 24.43 -12.54 3.49
N GLY A 123 24.25 -13.85 3.32
CA GLY A 123 25.30 -14.82 3.00
C GLY A 123 25.92 -15.53 4.21
N GLU A 124 25.83 -14.99 5.42
CA GLU A 124 26.29 -15.63 6.67
C GLU A 124 25.14 -16.01 7.60
N ARG A 125 24.02 -15.30 7.47
CA ARG A 125 22.80 -15.42 8.24
C ARG A 125 21.60 -15.67 7.34
N LEU A 126 20.63 -16.40 7.87
CA LEU A 126 19.31 -16.54 7.28
C LEU A 126 18.28 -16.00 8.26
N TYR A 127 17.47 -15.07 7.79
CA TYR A 127 16.39 -14.42 8.51
C TYR A 127 15.07 -14.98 8.00
N VAL A 128 14.26 -15.53 8.90
CA VAL A 128 12.99 -16.17 8.54
C VAL A 128 11.88 -15.65 9.44
N VAL A 129 10.74 -15.29 8.85
CA VAL A 129 9.51 -15.07 9.61
C VAL A 129 8.49 -16.15 9.29
N THR A 130 8.01 -16.84 10.32
CA THR A 130 7.04 -17.93 10.17
C THR A 130 6.26 -18.14 11.47
N GLY A 131 4.96 -18.44 11.37
CA GLY A 131 4.13 -18.85 12.51
C GLY A 131 4.10 -17.85 13.68
N GLY A 132 4.26 -16.54 13.42
CA GLY A 132 4.32 -15.53 14.49
C GLY A 132 5.69 -15.43 15.17
N THR A 133 6.76 -15.86 14.50
CA THR A 133 8.11 -15.87 15.05
C THR A 133 9.11 -15.34 14.03
N PHE A 134 10.08 -14.54 14.49
CA PHE A 134 11.29 -14.18 13.77
C PHE A 134 12.43 -15.10 14.21
N LEU A 135 13.05 -15.76 13.25
CA LEU A 135 14.15 -16.70 13.45
C LEU A 135 15.41 -16.15 12.76
N VAL A 136 16.55 -16.32 13.43
CA VAL A 136 17.88 -16.06 12.88
C VAL A 136 18.65 -17.36 12.90
N PHE A 137 19.19 -17.75 11.75
CA PHE A 137 20.08 -18.88 11.63
C PHE A 137 21.48 -18.39 11.25
N ASP A 138 22.48 -18.97 11.88
CA ASP A 138 23.83 -18.98 11.34
C ASP A 138 23.87 -20.06 10.27
N VAL A 139 24.21 -19.71 9.03
CA VAL A 139 24.23 -20.67 7.90
C VAL A 139 25.62 -20.86 7.31
N TRP A 140 26.62 -20.15 7.84
CA TRP A 140 28.00 -20.26 7.42
C TRP A 140 28.96 -20.53 8.60
N PRO A 141 29.85 -21.54 8.51
CA PRO A 141 29.96 -22.51 7.40
C PRO A 141 28.73 -23.44 7.33
N PRO A 142 28.40 -24.03 6.17
CA PRO A 142 27.15 -24.78 5.98
C PRO A 142 26.97 -25.94 6.95
N GLU A 143 28.07 -26.61 7.33
CA GLU A 143 28.05 -27.72 8.29
C GLU A 143 27.72 -27.30 9.72
N GLY A 144 27.85 -26.00 10.02
CA GLY A 144 27.53 -25.38 11.29
C GLY A 144 26.17 -24.69 11.29
N THR A 145 25.28 -25.00 10.34
CA THR A 145 23.97 -24.34 10.28
C THR A 145 23.17 -24.60 11.56
N GLU A 146 22.81 -23.53 12.26
CA GLU A 146 22.03 -23.61 13.50
C GLU A 146 21.11 -22.40 13.69
N GLU A 147 19.98 -22.62 14.36
CA GLU A 147 19.12 -21.53 14.85
C GLU A 147 19.83 -20.87 16.02
N VAL A 148 20.19 -19.58 15.88
CA VAL A 148 20.89 -18.82 16.92
C VAL A 148 19.96 -17.92 17.71
N ALA A 149 18.82 -17.53 17.13
CA ALA A 149 17.81 -16.76 17.83
C ALA A 149 16.39 -17.05 17.35
N ARG A 150 15.47 -16.88 18.30
CA ARG A 150 14.03 -17.00 18.12
C ARG A 150 13.34 -15.90 18.92
N VAL A 151 12.58 -15.06 18.22
CA VAL A 151 11.82 -13.95 18.81
C VAL A 151 10.35 -14.14 18.45
N ASP A 152 9.48 -14.22 19.46
CA ASP A 152 8.03 -14.25 19.21
C ASP A 152 7.56 -12.84 18.80
N LEU A 153 6.67 -12.79 17.81
CA LEU A 153 6.16 -11.56 17.20
C LEU A 153 4.68 -11.40 17.55
N GLU A 154 4.24 -10.15 17.75
CA GLU A 154 2.82 -9.83 17.78
C GLU A 154 2.24 -9.79 16.36
N GLY A 155 1.04 -10.35 16.19
CA GLY A 155 0.33 -10.40 14.92
C GLY A 155 0.79 -11.49 13.97
N HIS A 156 0.35 -11.40 12.72
CA HIS A 156 0.72 -12.32 11.65
C HIS A 156 1.81 -11.68 10.79
N PRO A 157 3.05 -12.22 10.77
CA PRO A 157 4.10 -11.70 9.91
C PRO A 157 3.66 -11.74 8.45
N VAL A 158 3.91 -10.67 7.72
CA VAL A 158 3.58 -10.52 6.30
C VAL A 158 4.81 -10.35 5.42
N ALA A 159 5.93 -9.88 5.98
CA ALA A 159 7.14 -9.55 5.25
C ALA A 159 8.33 -9.28 6.18
N LEU A 160 9.54 -9.41 5.67
CA LEU A 160 10.76 -8.88 6.27
C LEU A 160 11.70 -8.26 5.21
N LEU A 161 12.48 -7.28 5.64
CA LEU A 161 13.53 -6.59 4.87
C LEU A 161 14.82 -6.57 5.69
N VAL A 162 15.97 -6.64 5.03
CA VAL A 162 17.29 -6.69 5.68
C VAL A 162 18.20 -5.64 5.07
N HIS A 163 18.84 -4.81 5.91
CA HIS A 163 19.86 -3.86 5.51
C HIS A 163 21.01 -3.87 6.51
N GLY A 164 22.18 -4.38 6.13
CA GLY A 164 23.31 -4.53 7.03
C GLY A 164 22.94 -5.37 8.26
N SER A 165 23.13 -4.82 9.46
CA SER A 165 22.76 -5.45 10.74
C SER A 165 21.38 -5.02 11.25
N THR A 166 20.53 -4.48 10.38
CA THR A 166 19.16 -4.06 10.70
C THR A 166 18.16 -4.94 9.97
N VAL A 167 17.21 -5.52 10.69
CA VAL A 167 16.10 -6.30 10.11
C VAL A 167 14.78 -5.63 10.45
N LEU A 168 14.00 -5.29 9.42
CA LEU A 168 12.64 -4.83 9.57
C LEU A 168 11.67 -5.99 9.38
N VAL A 169 10.88 -6.31 10.40
CA VAL A 169 9.80 -7.30 10.33
C VAL A 169 8.45 -6.60 10.33
N LEU A 170 7.60 -6.95 9.37
CA LEU A 170 6.26 -6.43 9.21
C LEU A 170 5.23 -7.48 9.62
N SER A 171 4.31 -7.12 10.50
CA SER A 171 3.22 -7.99 10.98
C SER A 171 1.87 -7.29 10.87
N GLN A 172 0.85 -8.02 10.40
CA GLN A 172 -0.54 -7.60 10.42
C GLN A 172 -1.21 -8.04 11.72
N VAL A 173 -1.69 -7.08 12.50
CA VAL A 173 -2.47 -7.32 13.72
C VAL A 173 -3.94 -7.03 13.45
N TRP A 174 -4.83 -7.97 13.79
CA TRP A 174 -6.28 -7.86 13.56
C TRP A 174 -7.09 -7.63 14.84
N GLU A 175 -6.48 -7.74 16.00
CA GLU A 175 -7.16 -7.49 17.26
C GLU A 175 -7.41 -5.99 17.44
N SER A 176 -8.70 -5.64 17.53
CA SER A 176 -9.16 -4.38 18.10
C SER A 176 -8.95 -4.44 19.61
N ALA A 177 -7.69 -4.35 20.06
CA ALA A 177 -7.49 -3.92 21.42
C ALA A 177 -7.97 -2.46 21.46
N ALA A 178 -9.11 -2.22 22.10
CA ALA A 178 -9.28 -0.97 22.82
C ALA A 178 -8.16 -0.97 23.87
N ALA A 179 -6.94 -0.64 23.47
CA ALA A 179 -5.87 -0.42 24.41
C ALA A 179 -6.40 0.68 25.32
N GLU A 180 -6.53 0.39 26.60
CA GLU A 180 -7.16 1.27 27.61
C GLU A 180 -6.45 2.64 27.73
N THR A 181 -5.37 2.84 26.97
CA THR A 181 -4.47 3.99 26.93
C THR A 181 -4.56 4.81 25.63
N VAL A 182 -5.43 4.47 24.68
CA VAL A 182 -5.56 5.23 23.41
C VAL A 182 -6.75 6.18 23.47
N ASP A 183 -6.50 7.47 23.26
CA ASP A 183 -7.56 8.50 23.22
C ASP A 183 -8.54 8.28 22.05
N ARG A 184 -8.10 7.53 21.02
CA ARG A 184 -8.84 7.22 19.80
C ARG A 184 -8.73 5.72 19.46
N PRO A 185 -9.83 4.96 19.38
CA PRO A 185 -9.77 3.55 19.00
C PRO A 185 -9.34 3.40 17.53
N TRP A 186 -8.42 2.48 17.24
CA TRP A 186 -8.08 2.15 15.85
C TRP A 186 -9.05 1.10 15.34
N TRP A 187 -9.88 1.46 14.37
CA TRP A 187 -10.89 0.56 13.83
C TRP A 187 -10.35 -0.17 12.60
N GLY A 188 -9.90 -1.40 12.83
CA GLY A 188 -9.48 -2.31 11.77
C GLY A 188 -8.08 -2.86 11.98
N PRO A 189 -7.50 -3.45 10.92
CA PRO A 189 -6.17 -4.02 11.01
C PRO A 189 -5.11 -2.93 11.29
N ARG A 190 -4.05 -3.33 11.97
CA ARG A 190 -2.88 -2.50 12.28
C ARG A 190 -1.64 -3.14 11.67
N LEU A 191 -0.79 -2.35 11.02
CA LEU A 191 0.51 -2.82 10.53
C LEU A 191 1.57 -2.50 11.59
N ARG A 192 2.22 -3.52 12.13
CA ARG A 192 3.34 -3.38 13.06
C ARG A 192 4.65 -3.56 12.32
N ALA A 193 5.52 -2.58 12.40
CA ALA A 193 6.86 -2.55 11.83
C ALA A 193 7.89 -2.58 12.96
N ALA A 194 8.47 -3.76 13.22
CA ALA A 194 9.48 -3.95 14.26
C ALA A 194 10.89 -3.93 13.64
N VAL A 195 11.73 -3.00 14.11
CA VAL A 195 13.12 -2.84 13.67
C VAL A 195 14.03 -3.51 14.69
N PHE A 196 14.76 -4.54 14.24
CA PHE A 196 15.71 -5.29 15.03
C PHE A 196 17.15 -4.93 14.67
N ASP A 197 17.96 -4.65 15.68
CA ASP A 197 19.42 -4.73 15.59
C ASP A 197 19.85 -6.19 15.78
N VAL A 198 20.52 -6.74 14.76
CA VAL A 198 21.03 -8.12 14.71
C VAL A 198 22.56 -8.16 14.68
N THR A 199 23.24 -7.12 15.16
CA THR A 199 24.71 -7.10 15.29
C THR A 199 25.23 -8.29 16.10
N ASP A 200 24.49 -8.67 17.15
CA ASP A 200 24.62 -9.98 17.79
C ASP A 200 23.46 -10.89 17.33
N PRO A 201 23.69 -11.82 16.39
CA PRO A 201 22.63 -12.63 15.81
C PRO A 201 22.02 -13.62 16.81
N ALA A 202 22.73 -13.95 17.91
CA ALA A 202 22.20 -14.79 18.98
C ALA A 202 21.33 -14.01 19.98
N ALA A 203 21.34 -12.68 19.90
CA ALA A 203 20.53 -11.81 20.76
C ALA A 203 19.97 -10.60 19.97
N PRO A 204 19.07 -10.81 18.99
CA PRO A 204 18.38 -9.73 18.31
C PRO A 204 17.68 -8.80 19.29
N ARG A 205 17.85 -7.48 19.11
CA ARG A 205 17.23 -6.47 19.97
C ARG A 205 16.27 -5.63 19.15
N VAL A 206 15.02 -5.53 19.57
CA VAL A 206 14.11 -4.52 19.02
C VAL A 206 14.61 -3.14 19.45
N VAL A 207 14.82 -2.24 18.49
CA VAL A 207 15.29 -0.86 18.75
C VAL A 207 14.18 0.16 18.49
N ARG A 208 13.23 -0.18 17.62
CA ARG A 208 12.06 0.65 17.30
C ARG A 208 10.91 -0.22 16.87
N GLU A 209 9.71 0.22 17.20
CA GLU A 209 8.48 -0.36 16.71
C GLU A 209 7.51 0.74 16.29
N VAL A 210 6.99 0.60 15.07
CA VAL A 210 6.00 1.53 14.53
C VAL A 210 4.73 0.78 14.20
N GLU A 211 3.65 1.09 14.90
CA GLU A 211 2.32 0.55 14.62
C GLU A 211 1.51 1.58 13.83
N PHE A 212 1.02 1.21 12.65
CA PHE A 212 0.21 2.05 11.79
C PHE A 212 -1.24 1.60 11.78
N GLU A 213 -2.18 2.55 11.70
CA GLU A 213 -3.55 2.26 11.32
C GLU A 213 -3.59 1.78 9.86
N GLY A 214 -4.08 0.56 9.63
CA GLY A 214 -4.31 0.02 8.30
C GLY A 214 -3.67 -1.34 8.01
N ALA A 215 -3.88 -1.78 6.78
CA ALA A 215 -3.33 -3.01 6.26
C ALA A 215 -2.06 -2.78 5.45
N TYR A 216 -1.15 -3.75 5.52
CA TYR A 216 0.00 -3.82 4.62
C TYR A 216 -0.45 -4.02 3.17
N VAL A 217 0.12 -3.24 2.25
CA VAL A 217 -0.05 -3.41 0.80
C VAL A 217 1.24 -3.95 0.19
N ASP A 218 2.34 -3.23 0.36
CA ASP A 218 3.65 -3.59 -0.20
C ASP A 218 4.76 -2.80 0.52
N ALA A 219 6.02 -3.12 0.25
CA ALA A 219 7.17 -2.31 0.66
C ALA A 219 8.33 -2.37 -0.34
N ARG A 220 9.21 -1.38 -0.34
CA ARG A 220 10.47 -1.38 -1.11
C ARG A 220 11.60 -0.85 -0.25
N LEU A 221 12.76 -1.51 -0.29
CA LEU A 221 13.98 -1.04 0.37
C LEU A 221 14.96 -0.51 -0.67
N VAL A 222 15.36 0.75 -0.54
CA VAL A 222 16.29 1.42 -1.45
C VAL A 222 17.30 2.19 -0.61
N GLU A 223 18.60 1.88 -0.76
CA GLU A 223 19.68 2.58 -0.05
C GLU A 223 19.42 2.70 1.46
N GLY A 224 19.07 1.59 2.12
CA GLY A 224 18.79 1.57 3.55
C GLY A 224 17.45 2.19 3.98
N ARG A 225 16.67 2.76 3.06
CA ARG A 225 15.36 3.34 3.37
C ARG A 225 14.23 2.41 2.95
N ALA A 226 13.44 1.96 3.92
CA ALA A 226 12.28 1.12 3.71
C ALA A 226 11.02 1.98 3.50
N HIS A 227 10.47 1.95 2.29
CA HIS A 227 9.22 2.60 1.90
C HIS A 227 8.06 1.61 2.03
N LEU A 228 7.22 1.78 3.04
CA LEU A 228 6.04 0.99 3.34
C LEU A 228 4.81 1.60 2.69
N VAL A 229 3.98 0.78 2.06
CA VAL A 229 2.68 1.18 1.50
C VAL A 229 1.58 0.56 2.34
N ILE A 230 0.75 1.44 2.90
CA ILE A 230 -0.22 1.09 3.94
C ILE A 230 -1.59 1.60 3.51
N GLN A 231 -2.60 0.73 3.54
CA GLN A 231 -3.96 1.09 3.23
C GLN A 231 -4.77 1.27 4.51
N THR A 232 -5.40 2.43 4.66
CA THR A 232 -6.29 2.76 5.78
C THR A 232 -7.70 3.04 5.26
N TRP A 233 -8.71 2.46 5.88
CA TRP A 233 -10.11 2.76 5.58
C TRP A 233 -10.61 3.82 6.55
N ILE A 234 -11.54 4.65 6.09
CA ILE A 234 -12.25 5.59 6.95
C ILE A 234 -13.67 5.03 7.15
N PRO A 235 -13.95 4.42 8.32
CA PRO A 235 -15.25 3.81 8.57
C PRO A 235 -16.40 4.82 8.46
N ALA A 236 -16.13 6.07 8.85
CA ALA A 236 -17.07 7.20 8.83
C ALA A 236 -17.63 7.55 7.44
N VAL A 237 -16.99 7.12 6.35
CA VAL A 237 -17.40 7.44 4.97
C VAL A 237 -17.64 6.18 4.12
N GLY A 238 -17.98 5.06 4.77
CA GLY A 238 -18.39 3.84 4.08
C GLY A 238 -17.24 2.96 3.59
N GLY A 239 -16.02 3.16 4.12
CA GLY A 239 -14.94 2.19 3.97
C GLY A 239 -15.28 0.94 4.78
N GLY A 240 -15.70 -0.14 4.12
CA GLY A 240 -15.82 -1.44 4.77
C GLY A 240 -14.46 -1.87 5.30
N VAL A 241 -14.31 -1.93 6.62
CA VAL A 241 -13.11 -2.48 7.25
C VAL A 241 -13.04 -3.97 6.89
N PRO A 242 -11.92 -4.49 6.37
CA PRO A 242 -11.80 -5.92 6.09
C PRO A 242 -12.05 -6.73 7.36
N ALA A 243 -12.80 -7.82 7.25
CA ALA A 243 -12.99 -8.74 8.37
C ALA A 243 -11.72 -9.59 8.56
N PRO A 244 -11.41 -10.02 9.80
CA PRO A 244 -10.32 -10.96 10.06
C PRO A 244 -10.44 -12.22 9.18
N PRO A 245 -9.30 -12.81 8.75
CA PRO A 245 -9.30 -14.09 8.02
C PRO A 245 -10.08 -15.17 8.79
N GLY A 246 -11.01 -15.84 8.12
CA GLY A 246 -11.86 -16.88 8.72
C GLY A 246 -13.19 -16.39 9.31
N LEU A 247 -13.47 -15.08 9.26
CA LEU A 247 -14.70 -14.47 9.79
C LEU A 247 -15.66 -13.93 8.72
N LEU A 248 -15.50 -14.32 7.44
CA LEU A 248 -16.36 -13.86 6.33
C LEU A 248 -17.84 -14.31 6.47
N ASP A 249 -18.12 -15.29 7.33
CA ASP A 249 -19.47 -15.81 7.58
C ASP A 249 -20.18 -15.18 8.79
N ALA A 250 -19.50 -14.33 9.58
CA ALA A 250 -20.13 -13.63 10.69
C ALA A 250 -20.72 -12.30 10.20
N GLY A 251 -21.88 -12.38 9.54
CA GLY A 251 -22.69 -11.21 9.26
C GLY A 251 -22.87 -10.36 10.53
N GLY A 252 -22.23 -9.19 10.57
CA GLY A 252 -22.60 -8.06 11.43
C GLY A 252 -22.65 -8.33 12.94
N ALA A 253 -21.83 -9.22 13.50
CA ALA A 253 -21.80 -9.45 14.93
C ALA A 253 -20.75 -8.55 15.61
N GLY A 254 -21.17 -7.34 16.00
CA GLY A 254 -20.47 -6.55 17.03
C GLY A 254 -19.67 -5.33 16.60
N ALA A 255 -19.89 -4.78 15.39
CA ALA A 255 -19.33 -3.47 15.07
C ALA A 255 -19.91 -2.42 16.04
N GLU A 256 -19.11 -1.95 16.99
CA GLU A 256 -19.42 -0.71 17.71
C GLU A 256 -19.79 0.36 16.69
N ALA A 257 -20.78 1.20 17.03
CA ALA A 257 -21.21 2.27 16.16
C ALA A 257 -20.01 3.18 15.86
N GLN A 258 -19.49 3.07 14.64
CA GLN A 258 -18.35 3.84 14.17
C GLN A 258 -18.69 5.34 14.26
N PRO A 259 -17.78 6.18 14.78
CA PRO A 259 -18.01 7.61 14.84
C PRO A 259 -18.20 8.19 13.44
N GLY A 260 -19.28 8.95 13.22
CA GLY A 260 -19.52 9.64 11.95
C GLY A 260 -18.47 10.73 11.71
N LEU A 261 -18.32 11.18 10.45
CA LEU A 261 -17.26 12.12 10.05
C LEU A 261 -17.25 13.42 10.89
N ASP A 262 -18.41 13.78 11.48
CA ASP A 262 -18.54 14.97 12.29
C ASP A 262 -17.85 14.93 13.66
N SER A 263 -17.58 13.74 14.19
CA SER A 263 -16.87 13.57 15.46
C SER A 263 -15.35 13.44 15.29
N TRP A 264 -14.84 13.71 14.09
CA TRP A 264 -13.43 13.70 13.77
C TRP A 264 -13.02 15.13 13.36
N ASP A 265 -12.03 15.70 14.04
CA ASP A 265 -11.58 17.07 13.88
C ASP A 265 -10.09 17.17 13.60
N GLY A 266 -9.72 18.15 12.77
CA GLY A 266 -8.32 18.40 12.42
C GLY A 266 -7.61 17.17 11.84
N GLU A 267 -6.51 16.79 12.47
CA GLU A 267 -5.65 15.67 12.07
C GLU A 267 -6.16 14.31 12.54
N ASP A 268 -7.19 14.26 13.40
CA ASP A 268 -7.81 12.99 13.80
C ASP A 268 -8.47 12.29 12.60
N LEU A 269 -8.80 13.04 11.54
CA LEU A 269 -9.25 12.51 10.25
C LEU A 269 -8.22 11.67 9.49
N LEU A 270 -6.95 11.82 9.83
CA LEU A 270 -5.84 11.18 9.11
C LEU A 270 -5.49 9.84 9.73
N PRO A 271 -4.87 8.94 8.96
CA PRO A 271 -4.28 7.73 9.51
C PRO A 271 -3.31 8.08 10.63
N GLN A 272 -3.41 7.38 11.75
CA GLN A 272 -2.51 7.54 12.88
C GLN A 272 -1.43 6.45 12.88
N TYR A 273 -0.34 6.73 13.57
CA TYR A 273 0.66 5.75 13.93
C TYR A 273 1.15 5.97 15.34
N ARG A 274 1.59 4.88 15.97
CA ARG A 274 2.29 4.86 17.25
C ARG A 274 3.73 4.44 17.01
N ASP A 275 4.65 5.21 17.54
CA ASP A 275 6.09 5.00 17.38
C ASP A 275 6.72 4.84 18.76
N THR A 276 7.27 3.66 19.00
CA THR A 276 7.88 3.25 20.26
C THR A 276 9.37 3.00 20.05
N TRP A 277 10.17 3.68 20.84
CA TRP A 277 11.62 3.63 20.84
C TRP A 277 12.13 2.85 22.03
N PHE A 278 13.02 1.89 21.79
CA PHE A 278 13.60 1.05 22.83
C PHE A 278 15.07 1.43 23.05
N GLY A 279 15.28 2.51 23.80
CA GLY A 279 16.60 3.06 24.08
C GLY A 279 17.20 2.59 25.41
N PRO A 280 18.47 2.94 25.70
CA PRO A 280 19.10 2.66 26.98
C PRO A 280 18.42 3.38 28.17
N ASP A 281 17.74 4.49 27.91
CA ASP A 281 17.00 5.28 28.90
C ASP A 281 15.57 4.74 29.15
N GLY A 282 15.18 3.67 28.45
CA GLY A 282 13.86 3.04 28.54
C GLY A 282 13.05 3.17 27.26
N GLU A 283 11.75 2.92 27.39
CA GLU A 283 10.77 2.97 26.32
C GLU A 283 10.18 4.38 26.19
N VAL A 284 10.15 4.92 24.98
CA VAL A 284 9.50 6.20 24.67
C VAL A 284 8.48 5.99 23.54
N THR A 285 7.22 6.29 23.82
CA THR A 285 6.12 6.13 22.85
C THR A 285 5.51 7.48 22.50
N ALA A 286 5.23 7.69 21.22
CA ALA A 286 4.45 8.82 20.73
C ALA A 286 3.38 8.34 19.73
N GLU A 287 2.22 8.99 19.74
CA GLU A 287 1.16 8.77 18.75
C GLU A 287 0.94 10.06 17.96
N ARG A 288 0.84 9.95 16.63
CA ARG A 288 0.78 11.08 15.70
C ARG A 288 0.03 10.72 14.42
N ALA A 289 -0.50 11.73 13.73
CA ALA A 289 -0.96 11.56 12.35
C ALA A 289 0.23 11.27 11.43
N VAL A 290 0.04 10.41 10.43
CA VAL A 290 1.10 10.04 9.47
C VAL A 290 1.64 11.25 8.70
N CYS A 291 0.81 12.25 8.43
CA CYS A 291 1.22 13.50 7.84
C CYS A 291 0.20 14.60 8.21
N PRO A 292 0.51 15.90 8.04
CA PRO A 292 -0.50 16.94 8.17
C PRO A 292 -1.46 16.94 6.96
N CYS A 293 -2.66 17.50 7.12
CA CYS A 293 -3.70 17.52 6.07
C CYS A 293 -3.21 18.12 4.73
N GLU A 294 -2.31 19.09 4.79
CA GLU A 294 -1.69 19.73 3.61
C GLU A 294 -0.75 18.82 2.81
N ASN A 295 -0.34 17.67 3.39
CA ASN A 295 0.47 16.66 2.73
C ASN A 295 -0.35 15.46 2.24
N VAL A 296 -1.68 15.53 2.31
CA VAL A 296 -2.57 14.56 1.66
C VAL A 296 -2.76 14.93 0.19
N PHE A 297 -2.47 13.98 -0.69
CA PHE A 297 -2.66 14.11 -2.12
C PHE A 297 -4.01 13.57 -2.56
N GLN A 298 -4.69 14.32 -3.43
CA GLN A 298 -5.91 13.93 -4.08
C GLN A 298 -5.62 13.62 -5.57
N PRO A 299 -6.02 12.45 -6.07
CA PRO A 299 -5.94 12.16 -7.49
C PRO A 299 -6.89 13.07 -8.30
N PRO A 300 -6.56 13.39 -9.55
CA PRO A 300 -7.40 14.23 -10.42
C PRO A 300 -8.75 13.58 -10.75
N VAL A 301 -8.81 12.26 -10.67
CA VAL A 301 -10.04 11.47 -10.74
C VAL A 301 -10.23 10.86 -9.34
N PRO A 302 -11.30 11.22 -8.60
CA PRO A 302 -11.63 10.59 -7.33
C PRO A 302 -11.63 9.06 -7.45
N ASN A 303 -10.90 8.38 -6.55
CA ASN A 303 -10.80 6.92 -6.56
C ASN A 303 -10.69 6.33 -5.15
N GLY A 304 -11.68 6.59 -4.32
CA GLY A 304 -11.74 6.01 -2.99
C GLY A 304 -12.18 6.98 -1.90
N THR A 305 -12.46 6.39 -0.74
CA THR A 305 -12.79 7.05 0.52
C THR A 305 -11.82 6.70 1.64
N GLY A 306 -10.80 5.89 1.35
CA GLY A 306 -9.69 5.56 2.23
C GLY A 306 -8.41 6.31 1.87
N PHE A 307 -7.35 5.96 2.58
CA PHE A 307 -6.01 6.47 2.35
C PHE A 307 -5.07 5.33 1.95
N VAL A 308 -4.13 5.64 1.06
CA VAL A 308 -2.89 4.91 0.92
C VAL A 308 -1.76 5.81 1.41
N THR A 309 -1.07 5.38 2.47
CA THR A 309 0.06 6.07 3.06
C THR A 309 1.35 5.40 2.59
N ILE A 310 2.30 6.22 2.14
CA ILE A 310 3.69 5.82 1.91
C ILE A 310 4.49 6.33 3.10
N ALA A 311 4.95 5.42 3.95
CA ALA A 311 5.75 5.73 5.13
C ALA A 311 7.20 5.25 4.92
N THR A 312 8.19 6.06 5.28
CA THR A 312 9.61 5.75 5.07
C THR A 312 10.32 5.64 6.41
N LEU A 313 10.89 4.47 6.67
CA LEU A 313 11.79 4.20 7.78
C LEU A 313 13.23 4.17 7.27
N ASP A 314 14.14 4.83 7.97
CA ASP A 314 15.57 4.72 7.72
C ASP A 314 16.13 3.56 8.55
N LEU A 315 16.71 2.54 7.89
CA LEU A 315 17.30 1.38 8.55
C LEU A 315 18.80 1.57 8.84
N GLU A 316 19.42 2.61 8.27
CA GLU A 316 20.79 3.02 8.61
C GLU A 316 20.82 3.91 9.86
N ASP A 317 19.77 4.73 10.01
CA ASP A 317 19.50 5.50 11.21
C ASP A 317 18.08 5.19 11.73
N PRO A 318 17.90 4.07 12.46
CA PRO A 318 16.61 3.73 13.03
C PRO A 318 16.02 4.83 13.90
N GLU A 319 16.87 5.73 14.46
CA GLU A 319 16.60 6.95 15.25
C GLU A 319 16.03 8.14 14.48
N ALA A 320 16.06 8.09 13.15
CA ALA A 320 15.49 9.14 12.31
C ALA A 320 13.96 9.23 12.42
N ASP A 321 13.44 10.46 12.33
CA ASP A 321 12.01 10.72 12.24
C ASP A 321 11.38 9.98 11.05
N LEU A 322 10.18 9.45 11.25
CA LEU A 322 9.39 8.86 10.18
C LEU A 322 8.99 9.95 9.16
N ALA A 323 9.21 9.71 7.88
CA ALA A 323 8.67 10.54 6.79
C ALA A 323 7.48 9.84 6.14
N ALA A 324 6.34 10.51 6.01
CA ALA A 324 5.17 9.92 5.35
C ALA A 324 4.36 10.93 4.55
N VAL A 325 3.70 10.41 3.51
CA VAL A 325 2.71 11.11 2.69
C VAL A 325 1.51 10.20 2.48
N SER A 326 0.31 10.78 2.43
CA SER A 326 -0.91 10.01 2.17
C SER A 326 -1.56 10.45 0.87
N LEU A 327 -2.17 9.49 0.17
CA LEU A 327 -2.99 9.70 -1.00
C LEU A 327 -4.41 9.24 -0.69
N LEU A 328 -5.41 9.98 -1.15
CA LEU A 328 -6.78 9.57 -1.01
C LEU A 328 -7.16 8.57 -2.11
N THR A 329 -7.06 7.28 -1.78
CA THR A 329 -7.38 6.16 -2.67
C THR A 329 -7.65 4.87 -1.89
N ASN A 330 -8.42 3.95 -2.48
CA ASN A 330 -8.81 2.67 -1.85
C ASN A 330 -7.93 1.48 -2.23
N SER A 331 -7.09 1.57 -3.25
CA SER A 331 -6.27 0.42 -3.65
C SER A 331 -5.13 0.91 -4.51
N GLY A 332 -4.09 0.09 -4.64
CA GLY A 332 -3.08 0.32 -5.65
C GLY A 332 -2.11 -0.85 -5.78
N VAL A 333 -1.61 -1.02 -7.00
CA VAL A 333 -0.44 -1.84 -7.31
C VAL A 333 0.78 -0.96 -7.18
N VAL A 334 1.79 -1.46 -6.48
CA VAL A 334 3.02 -0.73 -6.19
C VAL A 334 4.13 -1.24 -7.11
N TYR A 335 4.84 -0.30 -7.73
CA TYR A 335 6.09 -0.56 -8.41
C TYR A 335 7.12 0.47 -7.97
N GLY A 336 8.36 0.05 -7.74
CA GLY A 336 9.43 0.91 -7.23
C GLY A 336 10.69 0.77 -8.06
N SER A 337 11.30 1.92 -8.36
CA SER A 337 12.66 2.04 -8.89
C SER A 337 13.50 2.80 -7.85
N GLN A 338 14.82 2.83 -8.01
CA GLN A 338 15.70 3.58 -7.10
C GLN A 338 15.31 5.06 -6.94
N ALA A 339 14.73 5.66 -7.99
CA ALA A 339 14.42 7.10 -8.03
C ALA A 339 12.93 7.42 -7.85
N SER A 340 12.04 6.43 -7.93
CA SER A 340 10.59 6.70 -8.00
C SER A 340 9.76 5.51 -7.55
N LEU A 341 8.72 5.78 -6.77
CA LEU A 341 7.66 4.85 -6.43
C LEU A 341 6.40 5.21 -7.24
N TYR A 342 5.80 4.21 -7.86
CA TYR A 342 4.59 4.32 -8.66
C TYR A 342 3.47 3.55 -7.97
N LEU A 343 2.34 4.23 -7.75
CA LEU A 343 1.11 3.64 -7.26
C LEU A 343 0.08 3.68 -8.40
N ALA A 344 -0.31 2.52 -8.89
CA ALA A 344 -1.31 2.37 -9.94
C ALA A 344 -2.61 1.86 -9.35
N THR A 345 -3.66 2.67 -9.40
CA THR A 345 -4.95 2.34 -8.78
C THR A 345 -5.92 1.93 -9.89
N PRO A 346 -6.47 0.71 -9.89
CA PRO A 346 -7.54 0.40 -10.83
C PRO A 346 -8.73 1.32 -10.55
N ASN A 347 -9.43 1.75 -11.60
CA ASN A 347 -10.75 2.32 -11.42
C ASN A 347 -11.71 1.15 -11.19
N ASP A 348 -11.92 0.79 -9.92
CA ASP A 348 -12.60 -0.44 -9.49
C ASP A 348 -14.13 -0.30 -9.39
N GLY A 349 -14.70 0.75 -10.01
CA GLY A 349 -16.14 0.90 -10.16
C GLY A 349 -16.90 1.20 -8.87
N TYR A 350 -16.18 1.44 -7.76
CA TYR A 350 -16.73 2.08 -6.56
C TYR A 350 -16.85 3.61 -6.69
N TRP A 351 -16.61 4.14 -7.90
CA TRP A 351 -16.77 5.55 -8.33
C TRP A 351 -17.20 5.61 -9.79
#